data_AF-A0A2P5X2F6-F1
#
_entry.id   AF-A0A2P5X2F6-F1
#
_cell.length_a   1.000
_cell.length_b   1.000
_cell.length_c   1.000
_cell.angle_alpha   90.00
_cell.angle_beta   90.00
_cell.angle_gamma   90.00
#
_symmetry.space_group_name_H-M   'P 1'
#
loop_
_entity.id
_entity.type
_entity.pdbx_description
1 polymer ?
#
loop_
_entity_poly.entity_id
_entity_poly.type
_entity_poly.pdbx_seq_one_letter_code
_entity_poly.pdbx_strand_id
1 'polypeptide(L)'
;MAFITLYYMIQEKGRYYYGTWWHSMDPHIAATWTGRRCLDNNFRTPVSGLISTSIRSALDCPLNYARNYLANLLPPCLSRVVYLDSDLVLVDDIAKLAATPLGDRSVLAAPEYCNANFTSYFTPTFWSNPTLSLTFAGRKACYFNTGVMVIDLQRWRQGDYTTKIIEWMELQKRMRIYELGSLPPFLLVFAGNIAPVDHRWNQHGLGGDNYRGLCRNLHPGPVSLLHWSGKGKPWVRLDANRPCPLDALWAPYDLLQTPFALES
;
A
#
# COMPACT_ATOMS: atom_id res chain seq x y z
N MET A 1 21.17 20.92 -12.77
CA MET A 1 20.10 20.59 -11.79
C MET A 1 19.24 19.50 -12.39
N ALA A 2 19.24 18.29 -11.82
CA ALA A 2 18.30 17.26 -12.22
C ALA A 2 16.96 17.57 -11.53
N PHE A 3 15.94 17.96 -12.30
CA PHE A 3 14.58 18.06 -11.78
C PHE A 3 14.09 16.64 -11.47
N ILE A 4 14.13 16.24 -10.20
CA ILE A 4 13.47 15.01 -9.76
C ILE A 4 11.97 15.27 -9.88
N THR A 5 11.39 14.89 -11.02
CA THR A 5 9.94 14.88 -11.15
C THR A 5 9.44 13.72 -10.29
N LEU A 6 8.79 14.06 -9.18
CA LEU A 6 8.27 13.05 -8.27
C LEU A 6 6.94 12.51 -8.78
N TYR A 7 6.94 11.24 -9.17
CA TYR A 7 5.74 10.53 -9.55
C TYR A 7 5.17 9.77 -8.35
N TYR A 8 3.89 9.96 -8.11
CA TYR A 8 3.15 9.20 -7.10
C TYR A 8 1.93 8.53 -7.73
N MET A 9 1.51 7.43 -7.12
CA MET A 9 0.27 6.71 -7.44
C MET A 9 -0.60 6.68 -6.21
N ILE A 10 -1.83 7.18 -6.32
CA ILE A 10 -2.85 7.11 -5.27
C ILE A 10 -4.06 6.36 -5.81
N GLN A 11 -4.56 5.44 -5.00
CA GLN A 11 -5.85 4.79 -5.23
C GLN A 11 -6.93 5.62 -4.52
N GLU A 12 -8.03 5.98 -5.18
CA GLU A 12 -9.19 6.61 -4.53
C GLU A 12 -10.48 6.10 -5.15
N LYS A 13 -11.44 5.64 -4.32
CA LYS A 13 -12.79 5.18 -4.74
C LYS A 13 -12.80 4.26 -5.96
N GLY A 14 -11.82 3.38 -6.03
CA GLY A 14 -11.71 2.42 -7.09
C GLY A 14 -11.09 2.95 -8.40
N ARG A 15 -10.33 4.04 -8.32
CA ARG A 15 -9.56 4.61 -9.43
C ARG A 15 -8.12 4.85 -8.99
N TYR A 16 -7.21 4.89 -9.95
CA TYR A 16 -5.83 5.24 -9.70
C TYR A 16 -5.49 6.55 -10.39
N TYR A 17 -4.85 7.42 -9.63
CA TYR A 17 -4.36 8.70 -10.08
C TYR A 17 -2.85 8.67 -9.99
N TYR A 18 -2.20 9.10 -11.07
CA TYR A 18 -0.78 9.35 -11.06
C TYR A 18 -0.53 10.81 -11.39
N GLY A 19 0.39 11.41 -10.66
CA GLY A 19 0.67 12.83 -10.74
C GLY A 19 2.14 13.11 -10.58
N THR A 20 2.51 14.35 -10.90
CA THR A 20 3.82 14.93 -10.64
C THR A 20 3.65 16.01 -9.59
N TRP A 21 4.43 15.99 -8.52
CA TRP A 21 4.47 17.12 -7.59
C TRP A 21 5.11 18.34 -8.26
N TRP A 22 4.34 19.43 -8.40
CA TRP A 22 4.87 20.75 -8.77
C TRP A 22 4.93 21.61 -7.51
N HIS A 23 6.06 22.29 -7.28
CA HIS A 23 6.25 23.23 -6.17
C HIS A 23 5.27 24.42 -6.31
N SER A 24 4.04 24.31 -5.80
CA SER A 24 3.30 25.46 -5.30
C SER A 24 2.48 25.03 -4.09
N MET A 25 3.00 25.35 -2.91
CA MET A 25 2.27 25.26 -1.66
C MET A 25 1.20 26.36 -1.65
N ASP A 26 -0.07 25.98 -1.80
CA ASP A 26 -1.17 26.72 -1.21
C ASP A 26 -1.69 25.89 -0.02
N PRO A 27 -1.56 26.37 1.22
CA PRO A 27 -2.00 25.65 2.41
C PRO A 27 -3.53 25.48 2.53
N HIS A 28 -4.31 26.12 1.64
CA HIS A 28 -5.78 26.00 1.60
C HIS A 28 -6.29 25.11 0.47
N ILE A 29 -5.40 24.56 -0.36
CA ILE A 29 -5.77 23.63 -1.41
C ILE A 29 -5.44 22.21 -0.95
N ALA A 30 -6.48 21.45 -0.57
CA ALA A 30 -6.42 19.99 -0.66
C ALA A 30 -5.90 19.66 -2.06
N ALA A 31 -4.67 19.12 -2.15
CA ALA A 31 -3.88 19.02 -3.36
C ALA A 31 -4.74 18.91 -4.63
N THR A 32 -4.86 19.97 -5.42
CA THR A 32 -5.63 19.93 -6.67
C THR A 32 -4.97 18.93 -7.61
N TRP A 33 -5.62 17.77 -7.74
CA TRP A 33 -5.15 16.60 -8.46
C TRP A 33 -5.12 16.83 -9.97
N THR A 34 -4.01 17.30 -10.53
CA THR A 34 -3.81 17.36 -11.99
C THR A 34 -3.30 16.02 -12.54
N GLY A 35 -3.86 14.89 -12.08
CA GLY A 35 -3.50 13.56 -12.53
C GLY A 35 -4.23 13.17 -13.81
N ARG A 36 -3.52 12.63 -14.81
CA ARG A 36 -4.18 12.02 -15.98
C ARG A 36 -4.84 10.70 -15.56
N ARG A 37 -6.06 10.49 -16.03
CA ARG A 37 -6.86 9.27 -15.84
C ARG A 37 -6.25 8.15 -16.70
N CYS A 38 -5.60 7.13 -16.10
CA CYS A 38 -4.99 6.02 -16.88
C CYS A 38 -5.52 4.63 -16.57
N LEU A 39 -6.51 4.44 -15.70
CA LEU A 39 -7.20 3.15 -15.72
C LEU A 39 -8.27 3.14 -16.80
N ASP A 40 -7.81 2.74 -17.98
CA ASP A 40 -8.63 2.18 -19.03
C ASP A 40 -9.35 0.92 -18.49
N ASN A 41 -10.56 0.64 -19.00
CA ASN A 41 -11.40 -0.47 -18.54
C ASN A 41 -10.74 -1.87 -18.69
N ASN A 42 -9.56 -1.95 -19.31
CA ASN A 42 -8.78 -3.16 -19.58
C ASN A 42 -8.00 -3.76 -18.38
N PHE A 43 -7.90 -3.08 -17.23
CA PHE A 43 -7.21 -3.65 -16.05
C PHE A 43 -8.03 -4.73 -15.30
N ARG A 44 -9.36 -4.64 -15.34
CA ARG A 44 -10.23 -5.51 -14.52
C ARG A 44 -10.24 -6.95 -15.01
N THR A 45 -10.16 -7.16 -16.31
CA THR A 45 -10.35 -8.46 -16.96
C THR A 45 -9.23 -9.47 -16.65
N PRO A 46 -7.93 -9.11 -16.75
CA PRO A 46 -6.83 -10.06 -16.47
C PRO A 46 -6.73 -10.44 -15.00
N VAL A 47 -7.09 -9.52 -14.09
CA VAL A 47 -6.87 -9.70 -12.65
C VAL A 47 -8.01 -10.46 -12.00
N SER A 48 -9.26 -10.28 -12.45
CA SER A 48 -10.42 -10.91 -11.81
C SER A 48 -10.34 -12.45 -11.83
N GLY A 49 -9.73 -13.03 -12.86
CA GLY A 49 -9.47 -14.47 -12.94
C GLY A 49 -8.42 -14.98 -11.96
N LEU A 50 -7.60 -14.12 -11.36
CA LEU A 50 -6.48 -14.48 -10.49
C LEU A 50 -6.77 -14.30 -9.00
N ILE A 51 -7.86 -13.60 -8.65
CA ILE A 51 -8.20 -13.29 -7.26
C ILE A 51 -8.83 -14.53 -6.61
N SER A 52 -8.24 -14.96 -5.50
CA SER A 52 -8.84 -15.95 -4.61
C SER A 52 -9.57 -15.25 -3.48
N THR A 53 -10.68 -15.82 -3.01
CA THR A 53 -11.44 -15.27 -1.89
C THR A 53 -10.55 -15.08 -0.66
N SER A 54 -10.63 -13.93 0.00
CA SER A 54 -9.84 -13.62 1.19
C SER A 54 -10.70 -13.77 2.45
N ILE A 55 -10.06 -13.78 3.64
CA ILE A 55 -10.81 -13.70 4.91
C ILE A 55 -11.63 -12.42 5.07
N ARG A 56 -11.45 -11.44 4.18
CA ARG A 56 -12.22 -10.21 4.09
C ARG A 56 -12.60 -10.00 2.64
N SER A 57 -13.89 -10.04 2.31
CA SER A 57 -14.39 -9.84 0.94
C SER A 57 -13.92 -8.54 0.29
N ALA A 58 -13.78 -7.47 1.08
CA ALA A 58 -13.25 -6.18 0.61
C ALA A 58 -11.81 -6.28 0.04
N LEU A 59 -11.04 -7.32 0.41
CA LEU A 59 -9.71 -7.56 -0.14
C LEU A 59 -9.75 -8.14 -1.56
N ASP A 60 -10.88 -8.72 -1.97
CA ASP A 60 -11.03 -9.38 -3.27
C ASP A 60 -11.32 -8.37 -4.39
N CYS A 61 -11.40 -7.07 -4.08
CA CYS A 61 -11.53 -6.04 -5.08
C CYS A 61 -10.31 -6.05 -6.02
N PRO A 62 -10.49 -6.16 -7.36
CA PRO A 62 -9.38 -6.18 -8.32
C PRO A 62 -8.41 -5.02 -8.17
N LEU A 63 -8.89 -3.89 -7.66
CA LEU A 63 -8.07 -2.71 -7.48
C LEU A 63 -7.06 -2.89 -6.35
N ASN A 64 -7.30 -3.71 -5.33
CA ASN A 64 -6.26 -4.01 -4.33
C ASN A 64 -5.02 -4.71 -4.93
N TYR A 65 -5.11 -5.17 -6.18
CA TYR A 65 -4.05 -5.84 -6.91
C TYR A 65 -3.39 -4.95 -7.97
N ALA A 66 -3.83 -3.70 -8.19
CA ALA A 66 -3.22 -2.87 -9.23
C ALA A 66 -1.77 -2.49 -8.93
N ARG A 67 -1.38 -2.48 -7.65
CA ARG A 67 0.04 -2.36 -7.26
C ARG A 67 0.94 -3.44 -7.87
N ASN A 68 0.41 -4.62 -8.19
CA ASN A 68 1.17 -5.71 -8.82
C ASN A 68 1.59 -5.37 -10.25
N TYR A 69 0.90 -4.41 -10.88
CA TYR A 69 1.01 -4.07 -12.30
C TYR A 69 1.56 -2.66 -12.52
N LEU A 70 2.06 -1.96 -11.49
CA LEU A 70 2.52 -0.57 -11.60
C LEU A 70 3.51 -0.36 -12.74
N ALA A 71 4.47 -1.27 -12.89
CA ALA A 71 5.47 -1.21 -13.95
C ALA A 71 4.88 -1.31 -15.37
N ASN A 72 3.73 -1.98 -15.52
CA ASN A 72 3.03 -2.15 -16.79
C ASN A 72 2.03 -1.01 -17.04
N LEU A 73 1.41 -0.49 -15.98
CA LEU A 73 0.43 0.58 -16.04
C LEU A 73 1.07 1.96 -16.25
N LEU A 74 2.26 2.17 -15.70
CA LEU A 74 2.97 3.45 -15.77
C LEU A 74 3.83 3.56 -17.03
N PRO A 75 3.95 4.76 -17.63
CA PRO A 75 4.76 4.98 -18.82
C PRO A 75 6.20 4.44 -18.67
N PRO A 76 6.79 3.84 -19.73
CA PRO A 76 8.14 3.27 -19.68
C PRO A 76 9.24 4.27 -19.30
N CYS A 77 9.05 5.56 -19.58
CA CYS A 77 9.99 6.62 -19.21
C CYS A 77 10.09 6.88 -17.71
N LEU A 78 9.15 6.37 -16.90
CA LEU A 78 9.21 6.47 -15.44
C LEU A 78 10.10 5.36 -14.88
N SER A 79 11.18 5.75 -14.21
CA SER A 79 12.14 4.83 -13.58
C SER A 79 11.86 4.57 -12.10
N ARG A 80 11.17 5.49 -11.41
CA ARG A 80 10.86 5.39 -9.98
C ARG A 80 9.47 5.94 -9.66
N VAL A 81 8.81 5.37 -8.67
CA VAL A 81 7.52 5.84 -8.16
C VAL A 81 7.44 5.68 -6.64
N VAL A 82 6.71 6.59 -5.98
CA VAL A 82 6.23 6.39 -4.61
C VAL A 82 4.76 5.96 -4.67
N TYR A 83 4.47 4.77 -4.15
CA TYR A 83 3.11 4.23 -4.07
C TYR A 83 2.52 4.49 -2.68
N LEU A 84 1.29 5.01 -2.66
CA LEU A 84 0.55 5.39 -1.45
C LEU A 84 -0.90 4.85 -1.54
N ASP A 85 -1.35 4.11 -0.52
CA ASP A 85 -2.77 3.70 -0.39
C ASP A 85 -3.68 4.92 -0.16
N SER A 86 -5.00 4.75 -0.34
CA SER A 86 -6.00 5.84 -0.28
C SER A 86 -6.18 6.47 1.10
N ASP A 87 -5.92 5.68 2.13
CA ASP A 87 -6.42 5.84 3.48
C ASP A 87 -5.31 6.30 4.41
N LEU A 88 -4.55 7.28 3.93
CA LEU A 88 -3.42 7.87 4.64
C LEU A 88 -3.44 9.39 4.62
N VAL A 89 -2.77 9.97 5.61
CA VAL A 89 -2.47 11.40 5.70
C VAL A 89 -0.96 11.55 5.78
N LEU A 90 -0.42 12.33 4.86
CA LEU A 90 0.99 12.71 4.83
C LEU A 90 1.18 13.97 5.69
N VAL A 91 2.15 13.95 6.61
CA VAL A 91 2.47 15.08 7.51
C VAL A 91 3.88 15.62 7.33
N ASP A 92 4.65 15.09 6.38
CA ASP A 92 6.02 15.52 6.07
C ASP A 92 6.23 15.60 4.55
N ASP A 93 7.36 16.14 4.11
CA ASP A 93 7.70 16.28 2.70
C ASP A 93 7.97 14.92 2.04
N ILE A 94 7.08 14.51 1.14
CA ILE A 94 7.16 13.25 0.39
C ILE A 94 8.46 13.09 -0.41
N ALA A 95 9.13 14.17 -0.78
CA ALA A 95 10.41 14.10 -1.48
C ALA A 95 11.48 13.38 -0.63
N LYS A 96 11.41 13.48 0.70
CA LYS A 96 12.29 12.77 1.63
C LYS A 96 12.09 11.25 1.53
N LEU A 97 10.83 10.78 1.47
CA LEU A 97 10.54 9.36 1.24
C LEU A 97 11.02 8.92 -0.15
N ALA A 98 10.78 9.74 -1.17
CA ALA A 98 11.18 9.42 -2.54
C ALA A 98 12.69 9.31 -2.75
N ALA A 99 13.45 10.07 -1.96
CA ALA A 99 14.90 10.04 -1.94
C ALA A 99 15.48 8.80 -1.23
N THR A 100 14.65 7.90 -0.70
CA THR A 100 15.11 6.66 -0.06
C THR A 100 16.10 5.90 -0.96
N PRO A 101 17.31 5.61 -0.47
CA PRO A 101 18.28 4.83 -1.22
C PRO A 101 17.85 3.36 -1.28
N LEU A 102 17.75 2.81 -2.50
CA LEU A 102 17.44 1.39 -2.72
C LEU A 102 18.68 0.49 -2.77
N GLY A 103 19.88 1.08 -2.73
CA GLY A 103 21.13 0.37 -2.98
C GLY A 103 21.17 -0.30 -4.37
N ASP A 104 22.01 -1.32 -4.53
CA ASP A 104 22.23 -1.95 -5.84
C ASP A 104 21.31 -3.13 -6.11
N ARG A 105 20.75 -3.73 -5.05
CA ARG A 105 20.03 -5.01 -5.14
C ARG A 105 18.52 -4.90 -4.96
N SER A 106 18.05 -3.91 -4.20
CA SER A 106 16.62 -3.82 -3.89
C SER A 106 15.85 -3.13 -5.01
N VAL A 107 14.67 -3.67 -5.28
CA VAL A 107 13.73 -3.12 -6.28
C VAL A 107 12.69 -2.22 -5.63
N LEU A 108 12.43 -2.43 -4.34
CA LEU A 108 11.53 -1.60 -3.56
C LEU A 108 12.06 -1.35 -2.16
N ALA A 109 11.54 -0.31 -1.52
CA ALA A 109 11.74 0.02 -0.13
C ALA A 109 10.41 0.28 0.57
N ALA A 110 10.32 -0.16 1.83
CA ALA A 110 9.16 0.04 2.70
C ALA A 110 9.57 -0.10 4.17
N PRO A 111 8.75 0.40 5.12
CA PRO A 111 8.96 0.12 6.54
C PRO A 111 8.75 -1.37 6.87
N GLU A 112 9.76 -2.00 7.47
CA GLU A 112 9.74 -3.41 7.89
C GLU A 112 9.43 -3.59 9.37
N TYR A 113 8.50 -4.47 9.70
CA TYR A 113 8.08 -4.78 11.07
C TYR A 113 8.42 -6.22 11.43
N CYS A 114 9.70 -6.45 11.75
CA CYS A 114 10.22 -7.79 12.04
C CYS A 114 9.69 -8.41 13.35
N ASN A 115 9.04 -7.63 14.21
CA ASN A 115 8.41 -8.14 15.44
C ASN A 115 7.04 -8.80 15.17
N ALA A 116 6.47 -8.62 13.98
CA ALA A 116 5.24 -9.31 13.61
C ALA A 116 5.51 -10.80 13.42
N ASN A 117 4.54 -11.65 13.82
CA ASN A 117 4.61 -13.08 13.55
C ASN A 117 4.46 -13.34 12.05
N PHE A 118 5.59 -13.46 11.34
CA PHE A 118 5.63 -13.66 9.89
C PHE A 118 4.91 -14.94 9.45
N THR A 119 4.92 -15.98 10.29
CA THR A 119 4.24 -17.25 10.02
C THR A 119 2.74 -17.07 9.83
N SER A 120 2.12 -16.07 10.48
CA SER A 120 0.67 -15.80 10.39
C SER A 120 0.19 -15.30 9.03
N TYR A 121 1.09 -14.97 8.09
CA TYR A 121 0.72 -14.48 6.77
C TYR A 121 0.48 -15.59 5.73
N PHE A 122 0.80 -16.84 6.08
CA PHE A 122 0.67 -18.02 5.22
C PHE A 122 -0.01 -19.17 5.96
N THR A 123 -0.66 -20.07 5.23
CA THR A 123 -1.40 -21.21 5.81
C THR A 123 -0.44 -22.31 6.30
N PRO A 124 -0.90 -23.22 7.18
CA PRO A 124 -0.14 -24.41 7.53
C PRO A 124 0.30 -25.23 6.30
N THR A 125 -0.55 -25.29 5.25
CA THR A 125 -0.25 -25.95 3.97
C THR A 125 0.98 -25.36 3.28
N PHE A 126 1.19 -24.04 3.36
CA PHE A 126 2.39 -23.41 2.82
C PHE A 126 3.64 -23.85 3.61
N TRP A 127 3.57 -23.77 4.94
CA TRP A 127 4.72 -24.05 5.79
C TRP A 127 5.11 -25.52 5.83
N SER A 128 4.14 -26.44 5.71
CA SER A 128 4.39 -27.88 5.68
C SER A 128 4.96 -28.38 4.34
N ASN A 129 4.94 -27.56 3.28
CA ASN A 129 5.51 -27.89 1.98
C ASN A 129 6.93 -27.30 1.84
N PRO A 130 8.00 -28.13 1.87
CA PRO A 130 9.37 -27.64 1.80
C PRO A 130 9.67 -26.85 0.52
N THR A 131 9.12 -27.26 -0.63
CA THR A 131 9.33 -26.56 -1.90
C THR A 131 8.80 -25.13 -1.86
N LEU A 132 7.73 -24.89 -1.11
CA LEU A 132 7.15 -23.56 -0.94
C LEU A 132 7.88 -22.74 0.12
N SER A 133 8.10 -23.30 1.31
CA SER A 133 8.72 -22.57 2.42
C SER A 133 10.20 -22.24 2.18
N LEU A 134 10.90 -23.03 1.34
CA LEU A 134 12.25 -22.74 0.86
C LEU A 134 12.36 -21.39 0.12
N THR A 135 11.24 -20.80 -0.34
CA THR A 135 11.26 -19.45 -0.93
C THR A 135 11.89 -18.40 0.00
N PHE A 136 11.77 -18.59 1.32
CA PHE A 136 12.33 -17.70 2.34
C PHE A 136 13.71 -18.13 2.84
N ALA A 137 14.26 -19.25 2.36
CA ALA A 137 15.57 -19.73 2.79
C ALA A 137 16.66 -18.68 2.52
N GLY A 138 17.51 -18.43 3.52
CA GLY A 138 18.58 -17.43 3.44
C GLY A 138 18.11 -15.97 3.50
N ARG A 139 16.81 -15.71 3.67
CA ARG A 139 16.26 -14.35 3.81
C ARG A 139 15.93 -14.06 5.26
N LYS A 140 16.24 -12.85 5.73
CA LYS A 140 15.67 -12.32 6.97
C LYS A 140 14.28 -11.74 6.66
N ALA A 141 13.32 -12.61 6.39
CA ALA A 141 12.00 -12.20 5.94
C ALA A 141 11.22 -11.50 7.09
N CYS A 142 10.82 -10.26 6.85
CA CYS A 142 9.97 -9.48 7.76
C CYS A 142 8.67 -9.07 7.05
N TYR A 143 7.63 -8.83 7.85
CA TYR A 143 6.43 -8.17 7.35
C TYR A 143 6.76 -6.74 6.94
N PHE A 144 6.28 -6.32 5.77
CA PHE A 144 6.18 -4.91 5.43
C PHE A 144 4.77 -4.64 4.90
N ASN A 145 4.24 -3.46 5.21
CA ASN A 145 2.95 -3.03 4.70
C ASN A 145 3.11 -2.53 3.25
N THR A 146 2.23 -2.96 2.35
CA THR A 146 2.29 -2.64 0.91
C THR A 146 1.53 -1.37 0.53
N GLY A 147 1.12 -0.56 1.50
CA GLY A 147 0.43 0.71 1.26
C GLY A 147 1.34 1.93 1.21
N VAL A 148 2.62 1.78 1.55
CA VAL A 148 3.64 2.83 1.39
C VAL A 148 4.91 2.17 0.86
N MET A 149 5.27 2.46 -0.39
CA MET A 149 6.46 1.86 -1.02
C MET A 149 7.17 2.86 -1.93
N VAL A 150 8.50 2.80 -1.97
CA VAL A 150 9.32 3.42 -3.02
C VAL A 150 9.76 2.31 -3.95
N ILE A 151 9.47 2.43 -5.25
CA ILE A 151 9.68 1.35 -6.21
C ILE A 151 10.55 1.85 -7.36
N ASP A 152 11.61 1.09 -7.67
CA ASP A 152 12.37 1.21 -8.91
C ASP A 152 11.64 0.46 -10.03
N LEU A 153 10.91 1.21 -10.85
CA LEU A 153 10.15 0.65 -11.97
C LEU A 153 11.05 0.07 -13.05
N GLN A 154 12.27 0.58 -13.21
CA GLN A 154 13.21 0.05 -14.19
C GLN A 154 13.68 -1.35 -13.79
N ARG A 155 14.16 -1.51 -12.56
CA ARG A 155 14.54 -2.83 -12.01
C ARG A 155 13.34 -3.77 -11.90
N TRP A 156 12.15 -3.24 -11.60
CA TRP A 156 10.92 -4.02 -11.58
C TRP A 156 10.62 -4.65 -12.95
N ARG A 157 10.72 -3.87 -14.04
CA ARG A 157 10.54 -4.36 -15.41
C ARG A 157 11.64 -5.35 -15.80
N GLN A 158 12.90 -5.01 -15.53
CA GLN A 158 14.05 -5.87 -15.87
C GLN A 158 14.01 -7.23 -15.18
N GLY A 159 13.59 -7.27 -13.92
CA GLY A 159 13.49 -8.50 -13.15
C GLY A 159 12.15 -9.23 -13.28
N ASP A 160 11.26 -8.75 -14.16
CA ASP A 160 9.92 -9.29 -14.42
C ASP A 160 9.11 -9.61 -13.15
N TYR A 161 9.09 -8.65 -12.21
CA TYR A 161 8.50 -8.88 -10.89
C TYR A 161 6.97 -8.98 -10.93
N THR A 162 6.31 -8.40 -11.93
CA THR A 162 4.87 -8.56 -12.11
C THR A 162 4.52 -10.02 -12.39
N THR A 163 5.24 -10.70 -13.29
CA THR A 163 5.02 -12.12 -13.58
C THR A 163 5.27 -12.99 -12.35
N LYS A 164 6.37 -12.77 -11.62
CA LYS A 164 6.67 -13.50 -10.37
C LYS A 164 5.54 -13.40 -9.34
N ILE A 165 4.93 -12.22 -9.20
CA ILE A 165 3.78 -12.03 -8.29
C ILE A 165 2.57 -12.81 -8.80
N ILE A 166 2.28 -12.78 -10.10
CA ILE A 166 1.14 -13.48 -10.71
C ILE A 166 1.29 -14.99 -10.57
N GLU A 167 2.49 -15.56 -10.71
CA GLU A 167 2.75 -16.99 -10.52
C GLU A 167 2.34 -17.46 -9.11
N TRP A 168 2.64 -16.68 -8.08
CA TRP A 168 2.18 -16.97 -6.71
C TRP A 168 0.67 -16.85 -6.56
N MET A 169 0.03 -15.91 -7.27
CA MET A 169 -1.43 -15.78 -7.29
C MET A 169 -2.11 -16.98 -7.99
N GLU A 170 -1.52 -17.50 -9.06
CA GLU A 170 -2.01 -18.71 -9.74
C GLU A 170 -1.84 -19.96 -8.86
N LEU A 171 -0.69 -20.09 -8.19
CA LEU A 171 -0.47 -21.18 -7.25
C LEU A 171 -1.47 -21.14 -6.09
N GLN A 172 -1.75 -19.93 -5.58
CA GLN A 172 -2.74 -19.71 -4.55
C GLN A 172 -4.12 -20.26 -4.92
N LYS A 173 -4.56 -20.11 -6.18
CA LYS A 173 -5.85 -20.67 -6.63
C LYS A 173 -5.91 -22.19 -6.58
N ARG A 174 -4.76 -22.86 -6.68
CA ARG A 174 -4.66 -24.33 -6.72
C ARG A 174 -4.51 -24.93 -5.32
N MET A 175 -3.74 -24.27 -4.45
CA MET A 175 -3.28 -24.87 -3.18
C MET A 175 -3.68 -24.12 -1.92
N ARG A 176 -4.23 -22.91 -2.03
CA ARG A 176 -4.63 -22.06 -0.89
C ARG A 176 -3.52 -21.92 0.18
N ILE A 177 -2.48 -21.16 -0.17
CA ILE A 177 -1.27 -20.97 0.64
C ILE A 177 -1.30 -19.71 1.53
N TYR A 178 -2.27 -18.81 1.35
CA TYR A 178 -2.51 -17.65 2.20
C TYR A 178 -3.98 -17.16 2.14
N GLU A 179 -4.32 -16.19 2.98
CA GLU A 179 -5.70 -15.68 3.12
C GLU A 179 -5.85 -14.14 3.09
N LEU A 180 -4.74 -13.39 3.01
CA LEU A 180 -4.69 -11.95 3.23
C LEU A 180 -4.70 -11.11 1.93
N GLY A 181 -5.45 -11.52 0.92
CA GLY A 181 -5.62 -10.77 -0.33
C GLY A 181 -4.33 -10.61 -1.12
N SER A 182 -3.98 -9.38 -1.49
CA SER A 182 -2.85 -9.06 -2.36
C SER A 182 -1.51 -8.86 -1.64
N LEU A 183 -1.47 -8.89 -0.29
CA LEU A 183 -0.24 -8.72 0.47
C LEU A 183 0.70 -9.95 0.38
N PRO A 184 0.26 -11.20 0.60
CA PRO A 184 1.17 -12.35 0.65
C PRO A 184 2.02 -12.57 -0.61
N PRO A 185 1.52 -12.37 -1.85
CA PRO A 185 2.38 -12.41 -3.04
C PRO A 185 3.55 -11.44 -3.00
N PHE A 186 3.36 -10.23 -2.46
CA PHE A 186 4.47 -9.29 -2.26
C PHE A 186 5.48 -9.82 -1.24
N LEU A 187 5.01 -10.40 -0.13
CA LEU A 187 5.91 -10.98 0.86
C LEU A 187 6.73 -12.13 0.27
N LEU A 188 6.12 -13.03 -0.51
CA LEU A 188 6.79 -14.15 -1.18
C LEU A 188 7.93 -13.69 -2.11
N VAL A 189 7.70 -12.60 -2.83
CA VAL A 189 8.65 -12.07 -3.80
C VAL A 189 9.74 -11.21 -3.13
N PHE A 190 9.38 -10.39 -2.14
CA PHE A 190 10.25 -9.31 -1.66
C PHE A 190 10.71 -9.41 -0.21
N ALA A 191 10.01 -10.12 0.68
CA ALA A 191 10.35 -10.08 2.11
C ALA A 191 11.82 -10.52 2.35
N GLY A 192 12.56 -9.67 3.08
CA GLY A 192 13.99 -9.84 3.34
C GLY A 192 14.93 -9.36 2.21
N ASN A 193 14.41 -8.83 1.11
CA ASN A 193 15.17 -8.33 -0.05
C ASN A 193 14.85 -6.87 -0.42
N ILE A 194 14.25 -6.11 0.50
CA ILE A 194 13.88 -4.72 0.30
C ILE A 194 14.87 -3.78 0.99
N ALA A 195 14.92 -2.52 0.56
CA ALA A 195 15.66 -1.52 1.31
C ALA A 195 14.78 -1.01 2.47
N PRO A 196 15.34 -0.80 3.67
CA PRO A 196 14.57 -0.38 4.84
C PRO A 196 14.16 1.09 4.72
N VAL A 197 12.95 1.41 5.19
CA VAL A 197 12.46 2.77 5.39
C VAL A 197 12.13 2.97 6.87
N ASP A 198 12.43 4.16 7.39
CA ASP A 198 12.06 4.55 8.75
C ASP A 198 10.54 4.40 9.00
N HIS A 199 10.17 3.86 10.16
CA HIS A 199 8.78 3.59 10.53
C HIS A 199 7.90 4.84 10.58
N ARG A 200 8.48 6.04 10.70
CA ARG A 200 7.76 7.31 10.62
C ARG A 200 6.93 7.46 9.34
N TRP A 201 7.35 6.81 8.25
CA TRP A 201 6.69 6.85 6.95
C TRP A 201 5.50 5.91 6.84
N ASN A 202 5.17 5.14 7.88
CA ASN A 202 3.97 4.31 7.85
C ASN A 202 3.49 4.00 9.28
N GLN A 203 2.78 4.95 9.90
CA GLN A 203 2.03 4.70 11.13
C GLN A 203 0.77 3.89 10.81
N HIS A 204 0.97 2.63 10.42
CA HIS A 204 -0.07 1.71 9.94
C HIS A 204 -0.89 1.10 11.08
N GLY A 205 -2.07 0.59 10.75
CA GLY A 205 -2.96 -0.11 11.69
C GLY A 205 -3.95 0.81 12.40
N LEU A 206 -4.07 2.08 12.00
CA LEU A 206 -5.04 3.01 12.59
C LEU A 206 -6.49 2.65 12.26
N GLY A 207 -6.69 1.81 11.23
CA GLY A 207 -7.96 1.15 10.93
C GLY A 207 -8.15 -0.20 11.65
N GLY A 208 -7.31 -0.48 12.64
CA GLY A 208 -7.36 -1.67 13.50
C GLY A 208 -8.52 -1.68 14.51
N ASP A 209 -8.46 -2.68 15.38
CA ASP A 209 -9.54 -3.38 16.08
C ASP A 209 -10.63 -2.55 16.82
N ASN A 210 -11.79 -2.39 16.18
CA ASN A 210 -13.03 -1.93 16.83
C ASN A 210 -13.87 -3.07 17.44
N TYR A 211 -13.43 -4.35 17.41
CA TYR A 211 -14.18 -5.47 18.00
C TYR A 211 -14.38 -5.31 19.51
N ARG A 212 -13.61 -4.42 20.15
CA ARG A 212 -13.77 -4.00 21.56
C ARG A 212 -13.73 -2.47 21.75
N GLY A 213 -13.87 -1.69 20.68
CA GLY A 213 -13.78 -0.22 20.75
C GLY A 213 -12.38 0.35 21.07
N LEU A 214 -11.31 -0.42 20.84
CA LEU A 214 -9.95 -0.02 21.18
C LEU A 214 -9.24 0.60 19.97
N CYS A 215 -9.13 1.93 19.98
CA CYS A 215 -8.33 2.66 19.01
C CYS A 215 -6.84 2.34 19.17
N ARG A 216 -6.16 2.05 18.06
CA ARG A 216 -4.71 1.79 18.08
C ARG A 216 -3.94 3.10 18.27
N ASN A 217 -2.95 3.09 19.16
CA ASN A 217 -1.97 4.16 19.29
C ASN A 217 -0.95 4.16 18.14
N LEU A 218 -0.25 5.28 17.97
CA LEU A 218 0.90 5.38 17.08
C LEU A 218 2.03 4.45 17.53
N HIS A 219 2.83 3.98 16.59
CA HIS A 219 4.11 3.35 16.92
C HIS A 219 5.06 4.40 17.52
N PRO A 220 6.00 4.01 18.39
CA PRO A 220 6.97 4.94 18.96
C PRO A 220 7.81 5.65 17.90
N GLY A 221 8.25 6.86 18.22
CA GLY A 221 9.14 7.65 17.36
C GLY A 221 8.41 8.75 16.58
N PRO A 222 9.11 9.40 15.63
CA PRO A 222 8.54 10.49 14.86
C PRO A 222 7.46 10.00 13.88
N VAL A 223 6.65 10.95 13.41
CA VAL A 223 5.53 10.68 12.49
C VAL A 223 5.69 11.55 11.26
N SER A 224 5.71 10.89 10.09
CA SER A 224 5.73 11.54 8.77
C SER A 224 4.53 11.13 7.92
N LEU A 225 3.87 10.01 8.24
CA LEU A 225 2.67 9.52 7.55
C LEU A 225 1.79 8.66 8.49
N LEU A 226 0.49 8.98 8.53
CA LEU A 226 -0.57 8.26 9.25
C LEU A 226 -1.34 7.36 8.29
N HIS A 227 -1.61 6.10 8.65
CA HIS A 227 -2.23 5.15 7.72
C HIS A 227 -3.31 4.28 8.38
N TRP A 228 -4.57 4.47 7.94
CA TRP A 228 -5.76 3.74 8.37
C TRP A 228 -5.91 2.35 7.74
N SER A 229 -4.78 1.66 7.60
CA SER A 229 -4.79 0.26 7.17
C SER A 229 -5.57 -0.59 8.18
N GLY A 230 -6.46 -1.43 7.65
CA GLY A 230 -7.42 -2.19 8.46
C GLY A 230 -8.86 -2.01 7.99
N LYS A 231 -9.80 -2.40 8.85
CA LYS A 231 -11.24 -2.37 8.57
C LYS A 231 -11.89 -1.03 8.90
N GLY A 232 -11.48 -0.41 10.01
CA GLY A 232 -12.03 0.87 10.46
C GLY A 232 -11.51 2.01 9.60
N LYS A 233 -12.39 2.65 8.84
CA LYS A 233 -12.04 3.83 8.05
C LYS A 233 -12.43 5.10 8.78
N PRO A 234 -11.61 6.15 8.74
CA PRO A 234 -11.85 7.36 9.53
C PRO A 234 -13.17 8.02 9.13
N TRP A 235 -13.45 8.17 7.84
CA TRP A 235 -14.73 8.70 7.34
C TRP A 235 -15.94 7.90 7.83
N VAL A 236 -15.88 6.56 7.80
CA VAL A 236 -16.97 5.71 8.33
C VAL A 236 -17.17 5.92 9.84
N ARG A 237 -16.09 6.11 10.60
CA ARG A 237 -16.16 6.32 12.06
C ARG A 237 -16.65 7.73 12.41
N LEU A 238 -16.24 8.73 11.64
CA LEU A 238 -16.71 10.11 11.75
C LEU A 238 -18.21 10.18 11.44
N ASP A 239 -18.65 9.62 10.31
CA ASP A 239 -20.07 9.56 9.90
C ASP A 239 -20.95 8.84 10.93
N ALA A 240 -20.41 7.78 11.57
CA ALA A 240 -21.12 7.04 12.60
C ALA A 240 -21.08 7.70 13.99
N ASN A 241 -20.48 8.90 14.12
CA ASN A 241 -20.22 9.60 15.37
C ASN A 241 -19.55 8.71 16.44
N ARG A 242 -18.60 7.88 16.00
CA ARG A 242 -17.78 7.00 16.86
C ARG A 242 -16.30 7.10 16.46
N PRO A 243 -15.72 8.33 16.46
CA PRO A 243 -14.34 8.52 16.02
C PRO A 243 -13.36 7.91 17.02
N CYS A 244 -12.27 7.37 16.48
CA CYS A 244 -11.04 7.25 17.25
C CYS A 244 -10.34 8.60 17.38
N PRO A 245 -9.51 8.82 18.42
CA PRO A 245 -8.85 10.12 18.63
C PRO A 245 -8.09 10.64 17.40
N LEU A 246 -7.43 9.75 16.65
CA LEU A 246 -6.68 10.13 15.45
C LEU A 246 -7.56 10.43 14.23
N ASP A 247 -8.82 9.98 14.20
CA ASP A 247 -9.72 10.24 13.05
C ASP A 247 -10.00 11.73 12.88
N ALA A 248 -9.91 12.52 13.96
CA ALA A 248 -10.00 13.97 13.88
C ALA A 248 -8.95 14.59 12.95
N LEU A 249 -7.80 13.94 12.76
CA LEU A 249 -6.76 14.37 11.82
C LEU A 249 -7.14 14.10 10.34
N TRP A 250 -8.09 13.20 10.09
CA TRP A 250 -8.65 12.97 8.76
C TRP A 250 -9.71 14.00 8.40
N ALA A 251 -10.52 14.43 9.38
CA ALA A 251 -11.72 15.25 9.16
C ALA A 251 -11.53 16.48 8.24
N PRO A 252 -10.43 17.26 8.32
CA PRO A 252 -10.22 18.40 7.41
C PRO A 252 -10.06 18.01 5.93
N TYR A 253 -9.74 16.74 5.64
CA TYR A 253 -9.50 16.22 4.30
C TYR A 253 -10.67 15.37 3.78
N ASP A 254 -11.75 15.24 4.55
CA ASP A 254 -12.91 14.48 4.10
C ASP A 254 -13.68 15.26 3.03
N LEU A 255 -13.51 14.83 1.78
CA LEU A 255 -14.10 15.49 0.60
C LEU A 255 -15.61 15.28 0.51
N LEU A 256 -16.19 14.39 1.33
CA LEU A 256 -17.64 14.24 1.49
C LEU A 256 -18.06 15.06 2.71
N GLN A 257 -18.24 16.37 2.53
CA GLN A 257 -19.12 17.10 3.44
C GLN A 257 -20.52 16.50 3.28
N THR A 258 -21.05 15.91 4.35
CA THR A 258 -22.46 15.56 4.42
C THR A 258 -23.26 16.85 4.19
N PRO A 259 -24.26 16.89 3.29
CA PRO A 259 -25.07 18.09 3.03
C PRO A 259 -25.92 18.60 4.20
N PHE A 260 -25.66 18.15 5.42
CA PHE A 260 -26.45 18.48 6.61
C PHE A 260 -25.52 18.78 7.80
N ALA A 261 -24.69 19.80 7.67
CA ALA A 261 -24.44 20.67 8.81
C ALA A 261 -25.69 21.54 8.96
N LEU A 262 -26.62 21.12 9.82
CA LEU A 262 -27.59 22.07 10.37
C LEU A 262 -26.78 23.05 11.21
N GLU A 263 -26.75 24.31 10.78
CA GLU A 263 -26.33 25.41 11.61
C GLU A 263 -27.16 25.38 12.91
N SER A 264 -26.47 25.36 14.05
CA SER A 264 -27.03 25.64 15.37
C SER A 264 -26.00 26.39 16.20
#